data_AF-A0AA91TZZ9-F1
#
_entry.id   AF-A0AA91TZZ9-F1
#
_cell.length_a   1.000
_cell.length_b   1.000
_cell.length_c   1.000
_cell.angle_alpha   90.00
_cell.angle_beta   90.00
_cell.angle_gamma   90.00
#
_symmetry.space_group_name_H-M   'P 1'
#
loop_
_entity.id
_entity.type
_entity.pdbx_description
1 polymer ?
#
loop_
_entity_poly.entity_id
_entity_poly.type
_entity_poly.pdbx_seq_one_letter_code
_entity_poly.pdbx_strand_id
1 'polypeptide(L)'
;MINTFRADREVASAEDFAVAIGFEVEQQNFQLHTDRFLEPWVVRTYAATVRREWLSVVNSSPVLKARFIDVRNRHPAEFLSGNASCLPSLDSVLTDTTAVKKAYFSSFSTHDATERVVVWLPDSNGVVNWDPETRITVDVFLNPSQGADIGFFRMGHDYSINDASDSIERLQVSYLDKSRAMEGAYFGARSVGQITSDVLWAR
;
A
#
# COMPACT_ATOMS: atom_id res chain seq x y z
N MET A 1 -4.89 -0.47 0.57
CA MET A 1 -5.62 -1.22 -0.48
C MET A 1 -5.99 -0.23 -1.57
N ILE A 2 -5.67 -0.53 -2.83
CA ILE A 2 -5.96 0.35 -3.97
C ILE A 2 -7.47 0.60 -4.08
N ASN A 3 -7.88 1.87 -4.14
CA ASN A 3 -9.27 2.25 -4.29
C ASN A 3 -9.78 1.86 -5.69
N THR A 4 -10.57 0.79 -5.74
CA THR A 4 -11.07 0.26 -7.01
C THR A 4 -12.19 1.11 -7.63
N PHE A 5 -12.67 2.16 -6.96
CA PHE A 5 -13.63 3.12 -7.50
C PHE A 5 -12.98 4.38 -8.08
N ARG A 6 -11.65 4.36 -8.28
CA ARG A 6 -10.92 5.39 -9.03
C ARG A 6 -10.83 5.02 -10.51
N ALA A 7 -11.36 5.86 -11.40
CA ALA A 7 -11.43 5.59 -12.84
C ALA A 7 -10.03 5.41 -13.48
N ASP A 8 -9.03 6.06 -12.92
CA ASP A 8 -7.63 6.10 -13.34
C ASP A 8 -6.82 4.83 -12.97
N ARG A 9 -7.37 3.92 -12.16
CA ARG A 9 -6.66 2.73 -11.65
C ARG A 9 -7.26 1.45 -12.22
N GLU A 10 -6.50 0.36 -12.34
CA GLU A 10 -7.13 -0.93 -12.68
C GLU A 10 -7.99 -1.49 -11.53
N VAL A 11 -8.85 -2.46 -11.86
CA VAL A 11 -9.59 -3.22 -10.84
C VAL A 11 -8.62 -4.17 -10.16
N ALA A 12 -8.49 -4.07 -8.83
CA ALA A 12 -7.54 -4.87 -8.06
C ALA A 12 -7.63 -6.37 -8.41
N SER A 13 -6.49 -6.95 -8.77
CA SER A 13 -6.28 -8.35 -9.13
C SER A 13 -6.15 -9.23 -7.88
N ALA A 14 -6.19 -10.56 -8.04
CA ALA A 14 -5.96 -11.46 -6.91
C ALA A 14 -4.53 -11.30 -6.34
N GLU A 15 -3.57 -10.89 -7.17
CA GLU A 15 -2.19 -10.62 -6.77
C GLU A 15 -2.10 -9.36 -5.90
N ASP A 16 -2.84 -8.29 -6.23
CA ASP A 16 -2.91 -7.07 -5.41
C ASP A 16 -3.45 -7.38 -4.01
N PHE A 17 -4.48 -8.23 -3.93
CA PHE A 17 -5.02 -8.70 -2.66
C PHE A 17 -3.98 -9.55 -1.91
N ALA A 18 -3.25 -10.43 -2.60
CA ALA A 18 -2.25 -11.29 -1.98
C ALA A 18 -1.08 -10.48 -1.39
N VAL A 19 -0.60 -9.47 -2.12
CA VAL A 19 0.43 -8.53 -1.63
C VAL A 19 -0.08 -7.75 -0.42
N ALA A 20 -1.32 -7.23 -0.46
CA ALA A 20 -1.90 -6.52 0.67
C ALA A 20 -2.06 -7.42 1.90
N ILE A 21 -2.56 -8.64 1.73
CA ILE A 21 -2.72 -9.61 2.82
C ILE A 21 -1.35 -10.01 3.38
N GLY A 22 -0.38 -10.31 2.50
CA GLY A 22 0.99 -10.64 2.92
C GLY A 22 1.60 -9.52 3.75
N PHE A 23 1.48 -8.27 3.28
CA PHE A 23 1.98 -7.10 4.00
C PHE A 23 1.36 -6.95 5.39
N GLU A 24 0.04 -7.15 5.52
CA GLU A 24 -0.67 -7.03 6.81
C GLU A 24 -0.29 -8.15 7.79
N VAL A 25 -0.14 -9.37 7.29
CA VAL A 25 0.27 -10.54 8.09
C VAL A 25 1.69 -10.39 8.64
N GLU A 26 2.58 -9.73 7.89
CA GLU A 26 3.97 -9.50 8.30
C GLU A 26 4.16 -8.32 9.27
N GLN A 27 3.11 -7.54 9.55
CA GLN A 27 3.24 -6.43 10.50
C GLN A 27 3.51 -6.96 11.91
N GLN A 28 4.46 -6.34 12.62
CA GLN A 28 4.88 -6.75 13.98
C GLN A 28 3.73 -6.81 15.01
N ASN A 29 2.63 -6.08 14.76
CA ASN A 29 1.46 -6.06 15.64
C ASN A 29 0.39 -7.12 15.27
N PHE A 30 0.55 -7.82 14.15
CA PHE A 30 -0.34 -8.90 13.76
C PHE A 30 0.06 -10.15 14.56
N GLN A 31 -0.49 -10.27 15.77
CA GLN A 31 -0.28 -11.41 16.67
C GLN A 31 -1.01 -12.65 16.14
N LEU A 32 -0.54 -13.22 15.04
CA LEU A 32 -0.80 -14.62 14.79
C LEU A 32 0.05 -15.40 15.79
N HIS A 33 -0.60 -15.95 16.82
CA HIS A 33 -0.06 -17.02 17.64
C HIS A 33 0.07 -18.31 16.80
N THR A 34 0.84 -18.25 15.72
CA THR A 34 1.10 -19.38 14.87
C THR A 34 2.60 -19.59 14.85
N ASP A 35 3.04 -20.71 15.43
CA ASP A 35 4.42 -21.21 15.34
C ASP A 35 4.83 -21.60 13.90
N ARG A 36 4.07 -21.16 12.89
CA ARG A 36 4.21 -21.51 11.48
C ARG A 36 4.14 -20.25 10.65
N PHE A 37 5.13 -20.09 9.78
CA PHE A 37 5.06 -19.17 8.65
C PHE A 37 3.85 -19.54 7.77
N LEU A 38 3.08 -18.54 7.35
CA LEU A 38 1.99 -18.75 6.41
C LEU A 38 2.57 -19.13 5.05
N GLU A 39 2.21 -20.33 4.57
CA GLU A 39 2.69 -20.80 3.27
C GLU A 39 2.11 -19.93 2.14
N PRO A 40 2.92 -19.56 1.12
CA PRO A 40 2.49 -18.63 0.06
C PRO A 40 1.18 -19.04 -0.63
N TRP A 41 0.98 -20.34 -0.87
CA TRP A 41 -0.24 -20.83 -1.51
C TRP A 41 -1.50 -20.52 -0.69
N VAL A 42 -1.41 -20.50 0.65
CA VAL A 42 -2.54 -20.16 1.54
C VAL A 42 -2.93 -18.71 1.32
N VAL A 43 -1.94 -17.80 1.30
CA VAL A 43 -2.16 -16.36 1.04
C VAL A 43 -2.78 -16.17 -0.34
N ARG A 44 -2.27 -16.85 -1.37
CA ARG A 44 -2.79 -16.78 -2.74
C ARG A 44 -4.24 -17.26 -2.86
N THR A 45 -4.57 -18.41 -2.28
CA THR A 45 -5.94 -18.95 -2.30
C THR A 45 -6.91 -18.06 -1.53
N TYR A 46 -6.48 -17.55 -0.38
CA TYR A 46 -7.29 -16.63 0.41
C TYR A 46 -7.52 -15.32 -0.34
N ALA A 47 -6.48 -14.73 -0.93
CA ALA A 47 -6.59 -13.50 -1.73
C ALA A 47 -7.55 -13.64 -2.92
N ALA A 48 -7.45 -14.72 -3.68
CA ALA A 48 -8.36 -15.01 -4.79
C ALA A 48 -9.83 -15.11 -4.31
N THR A 49 -10.04 -15.76 -3.16
CA THR A 49 -11.36 -15.90 -2.54
C THR A 49 -11.90 -14.55 -2.08
N VAL A 50 -11.12 -13.78 -1.33
CA VAL A 50 -11.49 -12.44 -0.84
C VAL A 50 -11.85 -11.53 -2.00
N ARG A 51 -11.03 -11.50 -3.06
CA ARG A 51 -11.33 -10.69 -4.26
C ARG A 51 -12.65 -11.09 -4.90
N ARG A 52 -12.91 -12.39 -5.06
CA ARG A 52 -14.14 -12.89 -5.67
C ARG A 52 -15.36 -12.50 -4.84
N GLU A 53 -15.30 -12.68 -3.52
CA GLU A 53 -16.40 -12.28 -2.63
C GLU A 53 -16.61 -10.76 -2.65
N TRP A 54 -15.54 -9.97 -2.64
CA TRP A 54 -15.60 -8.51 -2.77
C TRP A 54 -16.32 -8.08 -4.07
N LEU A 55 -15.93 -8.63 -5.23
CA LEU A 55 -16.61 -8.35 -6.51
C LEU A 55 -18.06 -8.85 -6.52
N SER A 56 -18.35 -9.99 -5.88
CA SER A 56 -19.70 -10.53 -5.73
C SER A 56 -20.60 -9.59 -4.92
N VAL A 57 -20.07 -8.99 -3.84
CA VAL A 57 -20.76 -7.97 -3.05
C VAL A 57 -21.02 -6.71 -3.87
N VAL A 58 -20.03 -6.22 -4.63
CA VAL A 58 -20.22 -5.08 -5.55
C VAL A 58 -21.29 -5.40 -6.59
N ASN A 59 -21.30 -6.62 -7.14
CA ASN A 59 -22.26 -7.04 -8.16
C ASN A 59 -23.68 -7.34 -7.60
N SER A 60 -23.83 -7.63 -6.32
CA SER A 60 -25.15 -7.90 -5.72
C SER A 60 -25.79 -6.64 -5.15
N SER A 61 -25.00 -5.66 -4.71
CA SER A 61 -25.49 -4.37 -4.22
C SER A 61 -25.89 -3.43 -5.38
N PRO A 62 -27.16 -2.97 -5.47
CA PRO A 62 -27.59 -2.05 -6.51
C PRO A 62 -26.79 -0.74 -6.52
N VAL A 63 -26.48 -0.20 -5.33
CA VAL A 63 -25.77 1.07 -5.16
C VAL A 63 -24.31 0.93 -5.60
N LEU A 64 -23.61 -0.11 -5.12
CA LEU A 64 -22.20 -0.33 -5.47
C LEU A 64 -22.04 -0.70 -6.95
N LYS A 65 -22.95 -1.51 -7.50
CA LYS A 65 -22.96 -1.84 -8.93
C LYS A 65 -23.13 -0.61 -9.80
N ALA A 66 -24.15 0.23 -9.50
CA ALA A 66 -24.41 1.43 -10.28
C ALA A 66 -23.18 2.36 -10.25
N ARG A 67 -22.58 2.56 -9.07
CA ARG A 67 -21.36 3.36 -8.92
C ARG A 67 -20.17 2.76 -9.65
N PHE A 68 -20.01 1.44 -9.61
CA PHE A 68 -18.94 0.76 -10.33
C PHE A 68 -19.09 0.95 -11.84
N ILE A 69 -20.29 0.76 -12.38
CA ILE A 69 -20.56 0.96 -13.82
C ILE A 69 -20.33 2.42 -14.23
N ASP A 70 -20.79 3.37 -13.43
CA ASP A 70 -20.58 4.81 -13.65
C ASP A 70 -19.09 5.18 -13.75
N VAL A 71 -18.27 4.66 -12.84
CA VAL A 71 -16.83 4.92 -12.81
C VAL A 71 -16.06 4.11 -13.87
N ARG A 72 -16.43 2.84 -14.08
CA ARG A 72 -15.65 1.87 -14.87
C ARG A 72 -16.13 1.68 -16.28
N ASN A 73 -17.33 2.17 -16.59
CA ASN A 73 -18.02 1.92 -17.85
C ASN A 73 -18.09 0.42 -18.23
N ARG A 74 -18.12 -0.46 -17.22
CA ARG A 74 -18.12 -1.93 -17.36
C ARG A 74 -18.87 -2.58 -16.22
N HIS A 75 -19.44 -3.75 -16.46
CA HIS A 75 -20.18 -4.51 -15.46
C HIS A 75 -19.22 -5.26 -14.52
N PRO A 76 -19.42 -5.26 -13.18
CA PRO A 76 -18.52 -5.95 -12.24
C PRO A 76 -18.32 -7.44 -12.55
N ALA A 77 -19.35 -8.10 -13.08
CA ALA A 77 -19.29 -9.51 -13.45
C ALA A 77 -18.22 -9.83 -14.51
N GLU A 78 -17.83 -8.87 -15.35
CA GLU A 78 -16.75 -9.04 -16.33
C GLU A 78 -15.38 -9.28 -15.66
N PHE A 79 -15.22 -8.84 -14.40
CA PHE A 79 -13.98 -8.96 -13.64
C PHE A 79 -13.96 -10.18 -12.71
N LEU A 80 -15.06 -10.93 -12.60
CA LEU A 80 -15.15 -12.13 -11.75
C LEU A 80 -14.24 -13.25 -12.26
N SER A 81 -14.08 -13.37 -13.59
CA SER A 81 -13.21 -14.36 -14.22
C SER A 81 -11.81 -13.82 -14.55
N GLY A 82 -11.70 -12.53 -14.87
CA GLY A 82 -10.42 -11.86 -15.14
C GLY A 82 -9.56 -11.73 -13.89
N ASN A 83 -8.29 -12.14 -13.96
CA ASN A 83 -7.32 -12.09 -12.85
C ASN A 83 -7.86 -12.72 -11.55
N ALA A 84 -8.68 -13.77 -11.69
CA ALA A 84 -9.33 -14.46 -10.58
C ALA A 84 -8.37 -15.38 -9.82
N SER A 85 -7.33 -15.87 -10.49
CA SER A 85 -6.31 -16.74 -9.90
C SER A 85 -5.09 -15.92 -9.49
N CYS A 86 -4.53 -16.23 -8.32
CA CYS A 86 -3.22 -15.74 -7.92
C CYS A 86 -2.19 -16.83 -8.23
N LEU A 87 -1.35 -16.61 -9.25
CA LEU A 87 -0.44 -17.61 -9.77
C LEU A 87 0.77 -17.84 -8.84
N PRO A 88 1.41 -19.03 -8.87
CA PRO A 88 2.62 -19.31 -8.09
C PRO A 88 3.81 -18.41 -8.42
N SER A 89 3.77 -17.66 -9.52
CA SER A 89 4.79 -16.66 -9.85
C SER A 89 4.95 -15.59 -8.76
N LEU A 90 3.93 -15.37 -7.93
CA LEU A 90 3.98 -14.44 -6.80
C LEU A 90 4.67 -15.04 -5.56
N ASP A 91 4.95 -16.35 -5.53
CA ASP A 91 5.49 -17.02 -4.34
C ASP A 91 6.85 -16.42 -3.92
N SER A 92 7.71 -16.04 -4.87
CA SER A 92 8.98 -15.40 -4.57
C SER A 92 8.83 -14.04 -3.87
N VAL A 93 7.78 -13.29 -4.22
CA VAL A 93 7.45 -12.03 -3.55
C VAL A 93 6.91 -12.33 -2.16
N LEU A 94 5.96 -13.26 -2.02
CA LEU A 94 5.30 -13.56 -0.74
C LEU A 94 6.21 -14.20 0.31
N THR A 95 7.33 -14.79 -0.09
CA THR A 95 8.33 -15.33 0.85
C THR A 95 9.38 -14.32 1.30
N ASP A 96 9.45 -13.15 0.66
CA ASP A 96 10.43 -12.11 0.98
C ASP A 96 9.70 -10.87 1.50
N THR A 97 9.81 -10.63 2.82
CA THR A 97 9.20 -9.49 3.50
C THR A 97 9.57 -8.15 2.89
N THR A 98 10.80 -8.00 2.40
CA THR A 98 11.21 -6.75 1.73
C THR A 98 10.52 -6.65 0.37
N ALA A 99 10.44 -7.74 -0.39
CA ALA A 99 9.73 -7.76 -1.67
C ALA A 99 8.23 -7.48 -1.51
N VAL A 100 7.56 -8.05 -0.50
CA VAL A 100 6.16 -7.76 -0.17
C VAL A 100 5.96 -6.28 0.14
N LYS A 101 6.76 -5.69 1.03
CA LYS A 101 6.69 -4.26 1.36
C LYS A 101 6.87 -3.40 0.10
N LYS A 102 7.87 -3.71 -0.73
CA LYS A 102 8.11 -3.00 -2.00
C LYS A 102 6.90 -3.09 -2.93
N ALA A 103 6.35 -4.29 -3.13
CA ALA A 103 5.16 -4.49 -3.95
C ALA A 103 3.95 -3.73 -3.40
N TYR A 104 3.74 -3.76 -2.08
CA TYR A 104 2.65 -3.07 -1.40
C TYR A 104 2.69 -1.55 -1.63
N PHE A 105 3.82 -0.90 -1.37
CA PHE A 105 3.94 0.55 -1.54
C PHE A 105 3.92 0.98 -3.00
N SER A 106 4.60 0.25 -3.89
CA SER A 106 4.58 0.52 -5.33
C SER A 106 3.17 0.52 -5.91
N SER A 107 2.28 -0.33 -5.37
CA SER A 107 0.88 -0.45 -5.78
C SER A 107 0.06 0.85 -5.62
N PHE A 108 0.54 1.81 -4.82
CA PHE A 108 -0.14 3.09 -4.64
C PHE A 108 0.14 4.11 -5.76
N SER A 109 1.14 3.86 -6.61
CA SER A 109 1.52 4.79 -7.67
C SER A 109 0.40 5.04 -8.67
N THR A 110 0.25 6.28 -9.14
CA THR A 110 -0.70 6.66 -10.19
C THR A 110 0.01 7.10 -11.46
N HIS A 111 -0.67 6.95 -12.60
CA HIS A 111 -0.13 7.34 -13.90
C HIS A 111 -0.14 8.86 -14.13
N ASP A 112 -0.99 9.59 -13.42
CA ASP A 112 -1.13 11.04 -13.47
C ASP A 112 -0.32 11.75 -12.37
N ALA A 113 0.64 11.04 -11.78
CA ALA A 113 1.44 11.52 -10.67
C ALA A 113 2.28 12.75 -11.06
N THR A 114 2.33 13.71 -10.15
CA THR A 114 3.17 14.90 -10.26
C THR A 114 4.22 14.96 -9.16
N GLU A 115 4.11 14.10 -8.16
CA GLU A 115 4.97 14.08 -6.98
C GLU A 115 5.60 12.69 -6.80
N ARG A 116 6.88 12.66 -6.42
CA ARG A 116 7.59 11.42 -6.10
C ARG A 116 7.82 11.35 -4.60
N VAL A 117 7.08 10.46 -3.94
CA VAL A 117 7.27 10.15 -2.52
C VAL A 117 8.20 8.95 -2.41
N VAL A 118 9.28 9.11 -1.65
CA VAL A 118 10.18 8.03 -1.29
C VAL A 118 9.72 7.44 0.04
N VAL A 119 9.37 6.16 0.02
CA VAL A 119 9.05 5.38 1.22
C VAL A 119 10.31 4.66 1.68
N TRP A 120 10.67 4.85 2.94
CA TRP A 120 11.83 4.25 3.58
C TRP A 120 11.36 3.05 4.39
N LEU A 121 11.83 1.86 3.99
CA LEU A 121 11.41 0.59 4.56
C LEU A 121 12.31 0.22 5.73
N PRO A 122 11.75 -0.30 6.84
CA PRO A 122 12.55 -0.85 7.92
C PRO A 122 13.20 -2.18 7.51
N ASP A 123 14.39 -2.41 8.03
CA ASP A 123 15.13 -3.66 7.90
C ASP A 123 14.49 -4.82 8.69
N SER A 124 15.17 -5.96 8.78
CA SER A 124 14.69 -7.15 9.51
C SER A 124 14.54 -6.93 11.02
N ASN A 125 15.21 -5.91 11.58
CA ASN A 125 15.10 -5.54 12.99
C ASN A 125 13.99 -4.50 13.23
N GLY A 126 13.31 -4.05 12.17
CA GLY A 126 12.30 -3.01 12.26
C GLY A 126 12.87 -1.59 12.25
N VAL A 127 14.13 -1.41 11.85
CA VAL A 127 14.83 -0.11 11.89
C VAL A 127 14.94 0.48 10.49
N VAL A 128 14.56 1.77 10.34
CA VAL A 128 14.77 2.52 9.10
C VAL A 128 16.20 3.06 9.06
N ASN A 129 16.99 2.56 8.12
CA ASN A 129 18.36 3.01 7.88
C ASN A 129 18.38 4.16 6.86
N TRP A 130 18.99 5.29 7.24
CA TRP A 130 19.07 6.50 6.43
C TRP A 130 20.35 6.60 5.60
N ASP A 131 21.31 5.73 5.88
CA ASP A 131 22.58 5.68 5.18
C ASP A 131 22.38 5.24 3.72
N PRO A 132 22.93 5.96 2.72
CA PRO A 132 22.67 5.70 1.30
C PRO A 132 23.03 4.29 0.81
N GLU A 133 23.98 3.60 1.46
CA GLU A 133 24.44 2.27 1.04
C GLU A 133 23.56 1.16 1.60
N THR A 134 22.93 1.40 2.75
CA THR A 134 22.14 0.40 3.49
C THR A 134 20.64 0.68 3.49
N ARG A 135 20.22 1.86 3.03
CA ARG A 135 18.81 2.23 2.95
C ARG A 135 18.03 1.31 2.01
N ILE A 136 16.81 0.99 2.41
CA ILE A 136 15.85 0.27 1.58
C ILE A 136 14.72 1.24 1.27
N THR A 137 14.57 1.64 0.01
CA THR A 137 13.55 2.61 -0.39
C THR A 137 12.64 2.09 -1.51
N VAL A 138 11.48 2.73 -1.64
CA VAL A 138 10.52 2.55 -2.72
C VAL A 138 10.06 3.92 -3.19
N ASP A 139 10.19 4.17 -4.49
CA ASP A 139 9.63 5.36 -5.11
C ASP A 139 8.15 5.12 -5.41
N VAL A 140 7.29 5.99 -4.89
CA VAL A 140 5.84 5.96 -5.11
C VAL A 140 5.42 7.29 -5.74
N PHE A 141 4.79 7.19 -6.90
CA PHE A 141 4.41 8.36 -7.69
C PHE A 141 2.95 8.71 -7.42
N LEU A 142 2.68 9.88 -6.83
CA LEU A 142 1.34 10.28 -6.42
C LEU A 142 0.90 11.59 -7.08
N ASN A 143 -0.42 11.76 -7.20
CA ASN A 143 -1.05 13.05 -7.51
C ASN A 143 -1.54 13.71 -6.21
N PRO A 144 -0.88 14.77 -5.70
CA PRO A 144 -1.24 15.42 -4.44
C PRO A 144 -2.68 15.98 -4.42
N SER A 145 -3.22 16.37 -5.58
CA SER A 145 -4.60 16.89 -5.67
C SER A 145 -5.65 15.80 -5.38
N GLN A 146 -5.30 14.54 -5.61
CA GLN A 146 -6.17 13.40 -5.38
C GLN A 146 -6.01 12.78 -3.98
N GLY A 147 -4.88 13.02 -3.33
CA GLY A 147 -4.50 12.34 -2.08
C GLY A 147 -4.10 10.88 -2.31
N ALA A 148 -3.52 10.28 -1.27
CA ALA A 148 -3.16 8.87 -1.26
C ALA A 148 -4.37 8.00 -0.88
N ASP A 149 -4.41 6.76 -1.36
CA ASP A 149 -5.42 5.80 -0.91
C ASP A 149 -5.18 5.39 0.55
N ILE A 150 -6.26 5.02 1.25
CA ILE A 150 -6.18 4.57 2.65
C ILE A 150 -5.22 3.39 2.80
N GLY A 151 -4.37 3.48 3.82
CA GLY A 151 -3.32 2.53 4.13
C GLY A 151 -1.99 2.82 3.44
N PHE A 152 -1.83 3.97 2.81
CA PHE A 152 -0.53 4.38 2.25
C PHE A 152 0.45 4.77 3.36
N PHE A 153 0.02 5.60 4.32
CA PHE A 153 0.85 5.95 5.47
C PHE A 153 0.73 4.86 6.55
N ARG A 154 1.87 4.24 6.89
CA ARG A 154 1.98 3.12 7.81
C ARG A 154 2.95 3.44 8.92
N MET A 155 2.64 3.01 10.14
CA MET A 155 3.57 3.11 11.26
C MET A 155 4.81 2.26 11.00
N GLY A 156 5.95 2.67 11.57
CA GLY A 156 7.25 1.97 11.40
C GLY A 156 7.93 2.20 10.05
N HIS A 157 7.42 3.12 9.23
CA HIS A 157 7.99 3.51 7.94
C HIS A 157 8.20 5.03 7.94
N ASP A 158 9.24 5.49 7.24
CA ASP A 158 9.48 6.91 7.02
C ASP A 158 9.19 7.29 5.57
N TYR A 159 8.94 8.59 5.36
CA TYR A 159 8.50 9.11 4.07
C TYR A 159 9.19 10.45 3.80
N SER A 160 9.59 10.68 2.56
CA SER A 160 10.13 11.96 2.11
C SER A 160 9.73 12.31 0.68
N ILE A 161 9.81 13.59 0.34
CA ILE A 161 9.83 14.07 -1.03
C ILE A 161 11.18 14.73 -1.32
N ASN A 162 11.56 14.83 -2.61
CA ASN A 162 12.78 15.49 -3.08
C ASN A 162 14.13 14.85 -2.68
N ASP A 163 14.30 13.53 -2.86
CA ASP A 163 15.57 12.79 -2.64
C ASP A 163 16.71 13.12 -3.64
N ALA A 164 16.66 14.27 -4.33
CA ALA A 164 17.60 14.65 -5.39
C ALA A 164 18.26 16.04 -5.20
N SER A 165 18.18 16.64 -4.01
CA SER A 165 18.81 17.95 -3.72
C SER A 165 19.17 18.12 -2.24
N ASP A 166 19.92 19.18 -1.91
CA ASP A 166 20.31 19.59 -0.54
C ASP A 166 19.12 19.85 0.43
N SER A 167 17.87 19.62 -0.01
CA SER A 167 16.66 19.75 0.80
C SER A 167 15.75 18.52 0.69
N ILE A 168 15.97 17.53 1.57
CA ILE A 168 15.01 16.44 1.80
C ILE A 168 13.87 16.98 2.66
N GLU A 169 12.63 16.89 2.17
CA GLU A 169 11.45 17.18 2.98
C GLU A 169 10.87 15.88 3.52
N ARG A 170 10.74 15.79 4.84
CA ARG A 170 10.25 14.59 5.53
C ARG A 170 8.78 14.74 5.87
N LEU A 171 8.07 13.62 5.93
CA LEU A 171 6.70 13.59 6.43
C LEU A 171 6.66 14.12 7.85
N GLN A 172 5.85 15.15 8.08
CA GLN A 172 5.63 15.73 9.40
C GLN A 172 4.32 15.25 10.01
N VAL A 173 3.28 15.16 9.19
CA VAL A 173 1.96 14.71 9.62
C VAL A 173 1.24 14.07 8.45
N SER A 174 0.52 12.98 8.74
CA SER A 174 -0.49 12.41 7.87
C SER A 174 -1.86 12.48 8.55
N TYR A 175 -2.93 12.55 7.76
CA TYR A 175 -4.29 12.62 8.26
C TYR A 175 -5.27 11.96 7.28
N LEU A 176 -6.39 11.47 7.83
CA LEU A 176 -7.47 10.85 7.07
C LEU A 176 -8.53 11.90 6.70
N ASP A 177 -8.70 12.15 5.41
CA ASP A 177 -9.87 12.85 4.88
C ASP A 177 -11.03 11.87 4.74
N LYS A 178 -11.92 11.87 5.74
CA LYS A 178 -13.10 11.00 5.78
C LYS A 178 -14.11 11.30 4.67
N SER A 179 -14.15 12.52 4.15
CA SER A 179 -15.10 12.92 3.12
C SER A 179 -14.73 12.33 1.76
N ARG A 180 -13.43 12.20 1.51
CA ARG A 180 -12.88 11.62 0.27
C ARG A 180 -12.47 10.16 0.42
N ALA A 181 -12.44 9.65 1.65
CA ALA A 181 -11.87 8.35 2.00
C ALA A 181 -10.41 8.22 1.49
N MET A 182 -9.61 9.26 1.75
CA MET A 182 -8.21 9.38 1.31
C MET A 182 -7.31 9.84 2.45
N GLU A 183 -6.01 9.59 2.30
CA GLU A 183 -4.98 10.11 3.18
C GLU A 183 -4.31 11.34 2.57
N GLY A 184 -4.14 12.36 3.40
CA GLY A 184 -3.36 13.56 3.12
C GLY A 184 -2.11 13.62 3.99
N ALA A 185 -1.14 14.43 3.59
CA ALA A 185 0.09 14.61 4.34
C ALA A 185 0.68 16.01 4.14
N TYR A 186 1.51 16.41 5.09
CA TYR A 186 2.38 17.56 4.98
C TYR A 186 3.83 17.12 5.14
N PHE A 187 4.66 17.53 4.18
CA PHE A 187 6.09 17.32 4.16
C PHE A 187 6.80 18.65 4.46
N GLY A 188 7.93 18.59 5.14
CA GLY A 188 8.71 19.78 5.46
C GLY A 188 10.18 19.47 5.73
N ALA A 189 11.01 20.50 5.66
CA ALA A 189 12.48 20.37 5.77
C ALA A 189 12.98 19.95 7.17
N ARG A 190 12.15 20.05 8.21
CA ARG A 190 12.52 19.67 9.59
C ARG A 190 11.96 18.30 9.94
N SER A 191 12.78 17.44 10.53
CA SER A 191 12.28 16.16 11.08
C SER A 191 11.44 16.41 12.33
N VAL A 192 10.40 15.59 12.53
CA VAL A 192 9.51 15.69 13.71
C VAL A 192 10.28 15.50 15.02
N GLY A 193 11.33 14.66 15.03
CA GLY A 193 12.21 14.48 16.19
C GLY A 193 12.99 15.74 16.58
N GLN A 194 13.32 16.64 15.63
CA GLN A 194 13.93 17.93 15.96
C GLN A 194 12.94 18.93 16.56
N ILE A 195 11.64 18.80 16.26
CA ILE A 195 10.59 19.72 16.72
C ILE A 195 10.08 19.32 18.10
N THR A 196 10.02 18.01 18.39
CA THR A 196 9.43 17.48 19.62
C THR A 196 10.42 17.32 20.77
N SER A 197 11.72 17.50 20.54
CA SER A 197 12.81 17.16 21.49
C SER A 197 12.86 15.68 21.89
N ASP A 198 11.92 14.88 21.40
CA ASP A 198 11.87 13.44 21.57
C ASP A 198 12.68 12.80 20.45
N VAL A 199 13.72 12.05 20.84
CA VAL A 199 14.30 11.02 19.98
C VAL A 199 13.27 9.89 19.90
N LEU A 200 12.26 10.08 19.06
CA LEU A 200 11.48 8.96 18.54
C LEU A 200 12.48 8.15 17.71
N TRP A 201 12.66 6.88 18.06
CA TRP A 201 13.52 5.89 17.39
C TRP A 201 15.00 5.85 17.81
N ALA A 202 15.25 5.14 18.93
CA ALA A 202 16.34 4.16 19.03
C ALA A 202 16.12 3.26 20.26
N ARG A 203 15.87 1.98 20.01
CA ARG A 203 16.58 0.88 20.69
C ARG A 203 16.90 -0.19 19.67
#